data_AF-A0A5R2MYJ6-F1
#
_entry.id   AF-A0A5R2MYJ6-F1
#
_cell.length_a   1.000
_cell.length_b   1.000
_cell.length_c   1.000
_cell.angle_alpha   90.00
_cell.angle_beta   90.00
_cell.angle_gamma   90.00
#
_symmetry.space_group_name_H-M   'P 1'
#
loop_
_entity.id
_entity.type
_entity.pdbx_description
1 polymer ?
#
loop_
_entity_poly.entity_id
_entity_poly.type
_entity_poly.pdbx_seq_one_letter_code
_entity_poly.pdbx_strand_id
1 'polypeptide(L)'
;MAIPRLRDYSGPAFLSYGFRPFFFLGSLYAGLSILLWLPMYAGGLEAHSVFVPVDWHVHEMLFGYLPAIVTGFLLTAIPNWTGRLPVQGLPL
;
A
#
# COMPACT_ATOMS: atom_id res chain seq x y z
N MET A 1 -9.90 17.75 28.39
CA MET A 1 -10.43 17.71 27.02
C MET A 1 -9.24 17.52 26.09
N ALA A 2 -9.14 16.37 25.39
CA ALA A 2 -8.04 16.16 24.45
C ALA A 2 -8.22 17.13 23.27
N ILE A 3 -7.17 17.87 22.91
CA ILE A 3 -7.20 18.73 21.72
C ILE A 3 -7.43 17.82 20.50
N PRO A 4 -8.48 18.04 19.69
CA PRO A 4 -8.71 17.23 18.49
C PRO A 4 -7.48 17.28 17.58
N ARG A 5 -6.85 16.12 17.35
CA ARG A 5 -5.64 16.00 16.52
C ARG A 5 -5.93 15.77 15.04
N LEU A 6 -7.20 15.86 14.64
CA LEU A 6 -7.71 15.51 13.32
C LEU A 6 -8.64 16.61 12.83
N ARG A 7 -8.56 16.93 11.54
CA ARG A 7 -9.58 17.76 10.87
C ARG A 7 -10.85 16.92 10.66
N ASP A 8 -12.01 17.57 10.80
CA ASP A 8 -13.27 16.97 10.35
C ASP A 8 -13.19 16.72 8.84
N TYR A 9 -13.27 15.45 8.46
CA TYR A 9 -13.17 15.01 7.08
C TYR A 9 -14.44 14.23 6.70
N SER A 10 -15.17 14.72 5.71
CA SER A 10 -16.44 14.17 5.24
C SER A 10 -16.35 13.41 3.91
N GLY A 11 -15.14 13.19 3.39
CA GLY A 11 -14.93 12.47 2.13
C GLY A 11 -14.74 10.95 2.29
N PRO A 12 -14.31 10.24 1.22
CA PRO A 12 -14.13 8.79 1.26
C PRO A 12 -13.17 8.33 2.36
N ALA A 13 -13.55 7.30 3.13
CA ALA A 13 -12.77 6.82 4.27
C ALA A 13 -11.31 6.49 3.92
N PHE A 14 -11.05 6.03 2.69
CA PHE A 14 -9.69 5.72 2.24
C PHE A 14 -8.77 6.95 2.11
N LEU A 15 -9.31 8.16 1.95
CA LEU A 15 -8.57 9.43 1.84
C LEU A 15 -8.51 10.23 3.16
N SER A 16 -9.07 9.69 4.25
CA SER A 16 -9.13 10.43 5.52
C SER A 16 -7.79 10.56 6.23
N TYR A 17 -6.80 9.74 5.83
CA TYR A 17 -5.43 9.74 6.34
C TYR A 17 -4.46 9.40 5.22
N GLY A 18 -3.29 10.04 5.20
CA GLY A 18 -2.28 9.80 4.18
C GLY A 18 -1.79 8.35 4.10
N PHE A 19 -1.76 7.60 5.21
CA PHE A 19 -1.33 6.20 5.18
C PHE A 19 -2.37 5.22 4.62
N ARG A 20 -3.66 5.58 4.66
CA ARG A 20 -4.76 4.66 4.33
C ARG A 20 -4.76 4.21 2.87
N PRO A 21 -4.55 5.08 1.87
CA PRO A 21 -4.47 4.65 0.47
C PRO A 21 -3.34 3.65 0.26
N PHE A 22 -2.18 3.86 0.88
CA PHE A 22 -1.01 2.99 0.71
C PHE A 22 -1.22 1.60 1.30
N PHE A 23 -1.79 1.48 2.50
CA PHE A 23 -2.12 0.16 3.04
C PHE A 23 -3.23 -0.52 2.25
N PHE A 24 -4.27 0.22 1.86
CA PHE A 24 -5.37 -0.36 1.08
C PHE A 24 -4.90 -0.87 -0.29
N LEU A 25 -4.22 -0.01 -1.06
CA LEU A 25 -3.70 -0.36 -2.38
C LEU A 25 -2.59 -1.41 -2.29
N GLY A 26 -1.74 -1.34 -1.26
CA GLY A 26 -0.70 -2.35 -1.00
C GLY A 26 -1.29 -3.73 -0.73
N SER A 27 -2.32 -3.83 0.12
CA SER A 27 -3.03 -5.09 0.37
C SER A 27 -3.77 -5.60 -0.86
N LEU A 28 -4.43 -4.72 -1.61
CA LEU A 28 -5.10 -5.09 -2.87
C LEU A 28 -4.08 -5.61 -3.89
N TYR A 29 -2.96 -4.90 -4.06
CA TYR A 29 -1.88 -5.29 -4.96
C TYR A 29 -1.28 -6.64 -4.57
N ALA A 30 -1.01 -6.89 -3.28
CA ALA A 30 -0.52 -8.19 -2.82
C ALA A 30 -1.52 -9.33 -3.14
N GLY A 31 -2.81 -9.11 -2.88
CA GLY A 31 -3.86 -10.08 -3.21
C GLY A 31 -3.90 -10.39 -4.71
N LEU A 32 -3.88 -9.37 -5.55
CA LEU A 32 -3.87 -9.53 -7.02
C LEU A 32 -2.58 -10.21 -7.51
N SER A 33 -1.43 -9.85 -6.94
CA SER A 33 -0.14 -10.44 -7.30
C SER A 33 -0.12 -11.95 -7.02
N ILE A 34 -0.65 -12.39 -5.87
CA ILE A 34 -0.77 -13.82 -5.55
C ILE A 34 -1.75 -14.54 -6.50
N LEU A 35 -2.90 -13.93 -6.80
CA LEU A 35 -3.87 -14.50 -7.73
C LEU A 35 -3.32 -14.70 -9.14
N LEU A 36 -2.42 -13.83 -9.59
CA LEU A 36 -1.72 -13.96 -10.87
C LEU A 36 -0.55 -14.94 -10.78
N TRP A 37 0.21 -14.90 -9.68
CA TRP A 37 1.42 -15.69 -9.53
C TRP A 37 1.14 -17.20 -9.43
N LEU A 38 0.13 -17.61 -8.66
CA LEU A 38 -0.18 -19.04 -8.47
C LEU A 38 -0.41 -19.80 -9.79
N PRO A 39 -1.25 -19.34 -10.73
CA PRO A 39 -1.41 -20.03 -12.01
C PRO A 39 -0.16 -19.94 -12.90
N MET A 40 0.63 -18.86 -12.82
CA MET A 40 1.93 -18.78 -13.51
C MET A 40 2.92 -19.83 -12.99
N TYR A 41 3.00 -19.96 -11.68
CA TYR A 41 3.88 -20.91 -11.02
C TYR A 41 3.46 -22.37 -11.28
N ALA A 42 2.15 -22.64 -11.33
CA ALA A 42 1.61 -23.96 -11.64
C ALA A 42 1.68 -24.32 -13.15
N GLY A 43 2.16 -23.41 -14.01
CA GLY A 43 2.21 -23.61 -15.47
C GLY A 43 0.85 -23.51 -16.18
N GLY A 44 -0.19 -23.04 -15.49
CA GLY A 44 -1.53 -22.83 -16.06
C GLY A 44 -1.69 -21.48 -16.77
N LEU A 45 -0.75 -20.56 -16.57
CA LEU A 45 -0.68 -19.27 -17.25
C LEU A 45 0.74 -19.03 -17.75
N GLU A 46 0.90 -18.76 -19.04
CA GLU A 46 2.20 -18.39 -19.59
C GLU A 46 2.59 -16.99 -19.11
N ALA A 47 3.71 -16.91 -18.41
CA ALA A 47 4.28 -15.64 -18.01
C ALA A 47 4.88 -14.94 -19.23
N HIS A 48 4.18 -13.97 -19.82
CA HIS A 48 4.72 -13.07 -20.84
C HIS A 48 5.65 -12.01 -20.22
N SER A 49 6.62 -12.46 -19.43
CA SER A 49 7.60 -11.64 -18.73
C SER A 49 9.01 -12.11 -19.07
N VAL A 50 9.99 -11.23 -18.92
CA VAL A 50 11.42 -11.61 -18.96
C VAL A 50 11.79 -12.48 -17.76
N PHE A 51 11.02 -12.40 -16.67
CA PHE A 51 11.25 -13.17 -15.45
C PHE A 51 10.57 -14.54 -15.50
N VAL A 52 11.25 -15.55 -14.95
CA VAL A 52 10.58 -16.79 -14.56
C VAL A 52 9.57 -16.51 -13.45
N PRO A 53 8.52 -17.35 -13.27
CA PRO A 53 7.43 -17.04 -12.34
C PRO A 53 7.85 -16.69 -10.91
N VAL A 54 8.89 -17.34 -10.38
CA VAL A 54 9.42 -17.05 -9.03
C VAL A 54 10.04 -15.65 -8.98
N ASP A 55 10.89 -15.32 -9.95
CA ASP A 55 11.56 -14.01 -10.03
C ASP A 55 10.54 -12.88 -10.24
N TRP A 56 9.47 -13.15 -11.01
CA TRP A 56 8.36 -12.21 -11.16
C TRP A 56 7.70 -11.90 -9.82
N HIS A 57 7.38 -12.92 -9.01
CA HIS A 57 6.80 -12.71 -7.69
C HIS A 57 7.73 -11.94 -6.75
N VAL A 58 9.02 -12.29 -6.73
CA VAL A 58 10.03 -11.56 -5.96
C VAL A 58 10.06 -10.09 -6.38
N HIS A 59 10.05 -9.81 -7.68
CA HIS A 59 9.99 -8.45 -8.22
C HIS A 59 8.74 -7.69 -7.73
N GLU A 60 7.54 -8.26 -7.88
CA GLU A 60 6.31 -7.59 -7.45
C GLU A 60 6.29 -7.33 -5.93
N MET A 61 6.83 -8.26 -5.12
CA MET A 61 6.91 -8.06 -3.67
C MET A 61 7.89 -6.96 -3.28
N LEU A 62 9.04 -6.87 -3.95
CA LEU A 62 10.09 -5.89 -3.64
C LEU A 62 9.79 -4.49 -4.18
N PHE A 63 9.24 -4.38 -5.39
CA PHE A 63 9.10 -3.09 -6.08
C PHE A 63 7.66 -2.57 -6.13
N GLY A 64 6.66 -3.40 -5.86
CA GLY A 64 5.26 -2.97 -5.74
C GLY A 64 4.80 -2.94 -4.28
N TYR A 65 4.75 -4.10 -3.64
CA TYR A 65 4.18 -4.24 -2.29
C TYR A 65 5.01 -3.53 -1.22
N LEU A 66 6.31 -3.84 -1.13
CA LEU A 66 7.18 -3.30 -0.09
C LEU A 66 7.17 -1.76 -0.03
N PRO A 67 7.41 -1.00 -1.12
CA PRO A 67 7.39 0.45 -1.06
C PRO A 67 6.03 1.03 -0.71
N ALA A 68 4.92 0.38 -1.09
CA ALA A 68 3.58 0.80 -0.67
C ALA A 68 3.43 0.71 0.85
N ILE A 69 3.80 -0.42 1.45
CA ILE A 69 3.72 -0.61 2.91
C ILE A 69 4.69 0.31 3.66
N VAL A 70 5.92 0.47 3.16
CA VAL A 70 6.89 1.41 3.75
C VAL A 70 6.34 2.83 3.73
N THR A 71 5.75 3.28 2.63
CA THR A 71 5.14 4.61 2.55
C THR A 71 3.99 4.78 3.56
N GLY A 72 3.08 3.80 3.65
CA GLY A 72 2.01 3.80 4.65
C GLY A 72 2.54 3.84 6.09
N PHE A 73 3.59 3.07 6.37
CA PHE A 73 4.25 3.06 7.66
C PHE A 73 4.87 4.43 8.00
N LEU A 74 5.63 5.03 7.07
CA LEU A 74 6.26 6.34 7.29
C LEU A 74 5.22 7.44 7.52
N LEU A 75 4.12 7.44 6.76
CA LEU A 75 3.01 8.39 6.94
C LEU A 75 2.27 8.21 8.28
N THR A 76 2.40 7.04 8.91
CA THR A 76 1.92 6.79 10.27
C THR A 76 2.97 7.19 11.32
N ALA A 77 4.24 6.83 11.09
CA ALA A 77 5.33 6.99 12.04
C ALA A 77 5.77 8.46 12.20
N ILE A 78 5.92 9.20 11.10
CA ILE A 78 6.42 10.58 11.12
C ILE A 78 5.54 11.51 11.97
N PRO A 79 4.20 11.55 11.81
CA PRO A 79 3.36 12.38 12.69
C PRO A 79 3.45 11.98 14.16
N ASN A 80 3.58 10.68 14.44
CA ASN A 80 3.72 10.17 15.79
C ASN A 80 5.05 10.59 16.44
N TRP A 81 6.17 10.50 15.72
CA TRP A 81 7.49 10.87 16.23
C TRP A 81 7.69 12.39 16.33
N THR A 82 7.15 13.15 15.39
CA THR A 82 7.34 14.61 15.33
C THR A 82 6.29 15.39 16.12
N GLY A 83 5.24 14.74 16.60
CA GLY A 83 4.10 15.40 17.24
C GLY A 83 3.26 16.26 16.30
N ARG A 84 3.55 16.27 14.99
CA ARG A 84 2.80 17.03 13.97
C ARG A 84 1.45 16.40 13.66
N LEU A 85 0.58 17.17 13.02
CA LEU A 85 -0.69 16.65 12.52
C LEU A 85 -0.44 15.69 11.34
N PRO A 86 -1.18 14.58 11.23
CA PRO A 86 -1.09 13.68 10.09
C PRO A 86 -1.61 14.36 8.82
N VAL A 87 -1.14 13.90 7.66
CA VAL A 87 -1.69 14.34 6.36
C VAL A 87 -3.10 13.79 6.20
N GLN A 88 -4.06 14.64 5.83
CA GLN A 88 -5.48 14.28 5.68
C GLN A 88 -6.12 15.07 4.52
N GLY A 89 -7.05 14.43 3.82
CA GLY A 89 -7.85 15.07 2.76
C GLY A 89 -7.04 15.41 1.50
N LEU A 90 -7.67 16.09 0.54
CA LEU A 90 -6.98 16.56 -0.66
C LEU A 90 -6.13 17.81 -0.34
N PRO A 91 -4.92 17.96 -0.92
CA PRO A 91 -4.36 17.22 -2.04
C PRO A 91 -3.43 16.10 -1.53
N LEU A 92 -3.96 14.88 -1.43
CA LEU A 92 -3.18 13.66 -1.24
C LEU A 92 -2.76 13.11 -2.59
#